data_AF-A0A6I0KD23-F1
#
_entry.id   AF-A0A6I0KD23-F1
#
_cell.length_a   1.000
_cell.length_b   1.000
_cell.length_c   1.000
_cell.angle_alpha   90.00
_cell.angle_beta   90.00
_cell.angle_gamma   90.00
#
_symmetry.space_group_name_H-M   'P 1'
#
loop_
_entity.id
_entity.type
_entity.pdbx_description
1 polymer ?
#
loop_
_entity_poly.entity_id
_entity_poly.type
_entity_poly.pdbx_seq_one_letter_code
_entity_poly.pdbx_strand_id
1 'polypeptide(L)'
;MGIRLKDLSKLGYRDNVARSLVVAIVGKHCKHQSKEQIIKTLSDVLENPDTYKENETWGKLAEHLSPTLIEKKFTAYDLLDEPLPYKTYGGKFIETLAKQQMNLAMRLPVSIAGALMPDAHAGYGLPIGGVLATDNAVIPYAVGVDIGCRMSLTVFDAKADYLKRYSHQIKEALKDYTHFGMEGGLTFAQ
;
A
#
# COMPACT_ATOMS: atom_id res chain seq x y z
N MET A 1 25.59 -20.55 -20.69
CA MET A 1 26.88 -20.08 -20.13
C MET A 1 26.52 -18.90 -19.22
N GLY A 2 26.53 -19.08 -17.90
CA GLY A 2 25.97 -18.09 -16.96
C GLY A 2 27.00 -17.61 -15.95
N ILE A 3 26.86 -16.35 -15.51
CA ILE A 3 27.59 -15.82 -14.36
C ILE A 3 27.05 -16.46 -13.09
N ARG A 4 27.95 -16.93 -12.22
CA ARG A 4 27.59 -17.51 -10.92
C ARG A 4 27.62 -16.43 -9.84
N LEU A 5 26.82 -16.60 -8.79
CA LEU A 5 26.81 -15.70 -7.63
C LEU A 5 28.21 -15.51 -7.01
N LYS A 6 29.05 -16.54 -7.01
CA LYS A 6 30.45 -16.44 -6.54
C LYS A 6 31.30 -15.50 -7.39
N ASP A 7 31.03 -15.42 -8.69
CA ASP A 7 31.75 -14.55 -9.60
C ASP A 7 31.32 -13.08 -9.36
N LEU A 8 30.04 -12.83 -9.06
CA LEU A 8 29.53 -11.51 -8.68
C LEU A 8 30.08 -11.00 -7.34
N SER A 9 30.20 -11.88 -6.34
CA SER A 9 30.83 -11.53 -5.06
C SER A 9 32.28 -11.08 -5.23
N LYS A 10 33.03 -11.70 -6.15
CA LYS A 10 34.41 -11.31 -6.47
C LYS A 10 34.49 -9.95 -7.18
N LEU A 11 33.47 -9.61 -7.96
CA LEU A 11 33.37 -8.32 -8.65
C LEU A 11 32.92 -7.16 -7.76
N GLY A 12 32.54 -7.42 -6.51
CA GLY A 12 32.13 -6.37 -5.57
C GLY A 12 30.61 -6.19 -5.42
N TYR A 13 29.79 -6.96 -6.15
CA TYR A 13 28.35 -6.99 -5.93
C TYR A 13 28.02 -7.71 -4.62
N ARG A 14 27.79 -6.96 -3.55
CA ARG A 14 27.47 -7.48 -2.21
C ARG A 14 25.98 -7.51 -1.89
N ASP A 15 25.20 -6.66 -2.55
CA ASP A 15 23.76 -6.56 -2.36
C ASP A 15 23.00 -7.67 -3.10
N ASN A 16 21.99 -8.24 -2.43
CA ASN A 16 21.18 -9.33 -2.96
C ASN A 16 20.26 -8.88 -4.10
N VAL A 17 19.77 -7.64 -4.06
CA VAL A 17 18.92 -7.08 -5.13
C VAL A 17 19.75 -6.88 -6.40
N ALA A 18 20.93 -6.26 -6.28
CA ALA A 18 21.86 -6.07 -7.39
C ALA A 18 22.28 -7.41 -8.03
N ARG A 19 22.58 -8.44 -7.22
CA ARG A 19 22.91 -9.78 -7.74
C ARG A 19 21.75 -10.40 -8.50
N SER A 20 20.53 -10.28 -7.99
CA SER A 20 19.32 -10.79 -8.65
C SER A 20 19.09 -10.09 -9.99
N LEU A 21 19.23 -8.76 -10.02
CA LEU A 21 19.13 -7.95 -11.24
C LEU A 21 20.17 -8.38 -12.28
N VAL A 22 21.42 -8.57 -11.89
CA VAL A 22 22.47 -9.03 -12.81
C VAL A 22 22.13 -10.39 -13.42
N VAL A 23 21.71 -11.37 -12.60
CA VAL A 23 21.35 -12.71 -13.09
C VAL A 23 20.19 -12.63 -14.09
N ALA A 24 19.17 -11.81 -13.79
CA ALA A 24 18.03 -11.62 -14.68
C ALA A 24 18.42 -10.93 -16.00
N ILE A 25 19.20 -9.86 -15.94
CA ILE A 25 19.65 -9.09 -17.12
C ILE A 25 20.53 -9.96 -18.02
N VAL A 26 21.54 -10.64 -17.44
CA VAL A 26 22.45 -11.51 -18.19
C VAL A 26 21.70 -12.68 -18.85
N GLY A 27 20.75 -13.30 -18.13
CA GLY A 27 19.95 -14.39 -18.66
C GLY A 27 19.04 -13.97 -19.83
N LYS A 28 18.57 -12.72 -19.83
CA LYS A 28 17.66 -12.21 -20.85
C LYS A 28 18.40 -11.60 -22.06
N HIS A 29 19.44 -10.80 -21.83
CA HIS A 29 20.03 -9.93 -22.84
C HIS A 29 21.45 -10.33 -23.28
N CYS A 30 22.17 -11.17 -22.52
CA CYS A 30 23.58 -11.48 -22.78
C CYS A 30 23.84 -12.91 -23.27
N LYS A 31 22.84 -13.57 -23.90
CA LYS A 31 22.92 -15.00 -24.28
C LYS A 31 24.07 -15.34 -25.25
N HIS A 32 24.52 -14.37 -26.04
CA HIS A 32 25.56 -14.54 -27.07
C HIS A 32 26.90 -13.87 -26.68
N GLN A 33 27.00 -13.30 -25.48
CA GLN A 33 28.23 -12.65 -25.02
C GLN A 33 29.14 -13.64 -24.28
N SER A 34 30.44 -13.45 -24.38
CA SER A 34 31.40 -14.25 -23.63
C SER A 34 31.35 -13.86 -22.14
N LYS A 35 31.72 -14.81 -21.27
CA LYS A 35 31.76 -14.55 -19.82
C LYS A 35 32.68 -13.38 -19.47
N GLU A 36 33.80 -13.24 -20.18
CA GLU A 36 34.78 -12.17 -19.98
C GLU A 36 34.21 -10.81 -20.36
N GLN A 37 33.46 -10.73 -21.46
CA GLN A 37 32.77 -9.51 -21.88
C GLN A 37 31.75 -9.05 -20.83
N ILE A 38 30.94 -9.98 -20.32
CA ILE A 38 29.93 -9.67 -19.30
C ILE A 38 30.60 -9.22 -18.00
N ILE A 39 31.66 -9.88 -17.57
CA ILE A 39 32.42 -9.50 -16.37
C ILE A 39 33.00 -8.08 -16.51
N LYS A 40 33.56 -7.75 -17.68
CA LYS A 40 34.11 -6.43 -17.96
C LYS A 40 33.03 -5.35 -17.88
N THR A 41 31.89 -5.57 -18.51
CA THR A 41 30.76 -4.63 -18.46
C THR A 41 30.22 -4.48 -17.04
N LEU A 42 30.10 -5.57 -16.27
CA LEU A 42 29.66 -5.49 -14.88
C LEU A 42 30.64 -4.73 -13.99
N SER A 43 31.95 -4.88 -14.20
CA SER A 43 32.95 -4.07 -13.49
C SER A 43 32.76 -2.58 -13.80
N ASP A 44 32.57 -2.24 -15.08
CA ASP A 44 32.39 -0.85 -15.51
C ASP A 44 31.04 -0.25 -15.04
N VAL A 45 29.96 -1.02 -15.03
CA VAL A 45 28.67 -0.59 -14.45
C VAL A 45 28.78 -0.36 -12.94
N LEU A 46 29.62 -1.13 -12.25
CA LEU A 46 29.85 -0.94 -10.80
C LEU A 46 30.70 0.30 -10.51
N GLU A 47 31.70 0.58 -11.35
CA GLU A 47 32.59 1.75 -11.21
C GLU A 47 31.92 3.04 -11.69
N ASN A 48 31.15 2.98 -12.78
CA ASN A 48 30.55 4.12 -13.45
C ASN A 48 29.04 3.93 -13.67
N PRO A 49 28.23 3.72 -12.62
CA PRO A 49 26.80 3.42 -12.77
C PRO A 49 26.03 4.53 -13.52
N ASP A 50 26.37 5.79 -13.35
CA ASP A 50 25.64 6.91 -13.96
C ASP A 50 25.67 6.90 -15.50
N THR A 51 26.73 6.39 -16.12
CA THR A 51 26.84 6.32 -17.60
C THR A 51 25.89 5.30 -18.21
N TYR A 52 25.41 4.36 -17.40
CA TYR A 52 24.53 3.27 -17.82
C TYR A 52 23.06 3.52 -17.50
N LYS A 53 22.68 4.65 -16.87
CA LYS A 53 21.29 4.92 -16.46
C LYS A 53 20.29 4.88 -17.61
N GLU A 54 20.65 5.43 -18.77
CA GLU A 54 19.80 5.42 -19.97
C GLU A 54 19.97 4.15 -20.83
N ASN A 55 20.82 3.20 -20.40
CA ASN A 55 21.08 1.99 -21.15
C ASN A 55 19.90 1.01 -21.05
N GLU A 56 19.42 0.53 -22.20
CA GLU A 56 18.27 -0.41 -22.26
C GLU A 56 18.50 -1.73 -21.51
N THR A 57 19.76 -2.17 -21.38
CA THR A 57 20.12 -3.45 -20.75
C THR A 57 20.50 -3.27 -19.29
N TRP A 58 21.35 -2.27 -18.99
CA TRP A 58 21.97 -2.09 -17.67
C TRP A 58 21.33 -0.98 -16.83
N GLY A 59 20.43 -0.17 -17.39
CA GLY A 59 19.83 0.99 -16.71
C GLY A 59 19.18 0.68 -15.37
N LYS A 60 18.49 -0.46 -15.25
CA LYS A 60 17.91 -0.89 -13.96
C LYS A 60 18.95 -1.21 -12.90
N LEU A 61 20.10 -1.77 -13.31
CA LEU A 61 21.20 -2.08 -12.40
C LEU A 61 21.94 -0.80 -12.02
N ALA A 62 22.20 0.06 -13.01
CA ALA A 62 22.80 1.37 -12.82
C ALA A 62 22.01 2.25 -11.84
N GLU A 63 20.69 2.33 -12.01
CA GLU A 63 19.80 3.09 -11.13
C GLU A 63 19.77 2.52 -9.70
N HIS A 64 19.90 1.20 -9.55
CA HIS A 64 20.00 0.59 -8.22
C HIS A 64 21.35 0.88 -7.53
N LEU A 65 22.44 0.91 -8.31
CA LEU A 65 23.80 1.17 -7.80
C LEU A 65 24.05 2.66 -7.53
N SER A 66 23.48 3.55 -8.36
CA SER A 66 23.48 5.00 -8.18
C SER A 66 22.06 5.52 -8.31
N PRO A 67 21.26 5.46 -7.21
CA PRO A 67 19.89 5.97 -7.23
C PRO A 67 19.86 7.45 -7.58
N THR A 68 19.03 7.80 -8.54
CA THR A 68 18.73 9.20 -8.82
C THR A 68 17.93 9.74 -7.65
N LEU A 69 18.60 10.54 -6.81
CA LEU A 69 17.96 11.21 -5.68
C LEU A 69 17.05 12.30 -6.24
N ILE A 70 15.77 11.97 -6.37
CA ILE A 70 14.74 12.99 -6.61
C ILE A 70 14.63 13.80 -5.34
N GLU A 71 15.13 15.04 -5.37
CA GLU A 71 14.96 15.99 -4.28
C GLU A 71 13.46 16.25 -4.11
N LYS A 72 12.88 15.63 -3.08
CA LYS A 72 11.49 15.89 -2.72
C LYS A 72 11.44 17.26 -2.06
N LYS A 73 11.04 18.27 -2.82
CA LYS A 73 10.70 19.59 -2.26
C LYS A 73 9.56 19.41 -1.28
N PHE A 74 9.87 19.47 0.01
CA PHE A 74 8.87 19.44 1.07
C PHE A 74 8.27 20.84 1.20
N THR A 75 6.96 20.93 1.04
CA THR A 75 6.20 22.16 1.30
C THR A 75 5.37 21.93 2.55
N ALA A 76 5.69 22.67 3.62
CA ALA A 76 4.82 22.77 4.76
C ALA A 76 3.66 23.72 4.42
N TYR A 77 2.46 23.35 4.85
CA TYR A 77 1.29 24.20 4.72
C TYR A 77 0.79 24.57 6.11
N ASP A 78 0.52 25.84 6.32
CA ASP A 78 -0.15 26.30 7.53
C ASP A 78 -1.61 25.89 7.53
N LEU A 79 -2.15 25.63 8.72
CA LEU A 79 -3.56 25.38 8.91
C LEU A 79 -4.33 26.70 8.83
N LEU A 80 -5.57 26.63 8.36
CA LEU A 80 -6.53 27.71 8.53
C LEU A 80 -6.71 28.02 10.03
N ASP A 81 -6.95 29.29 10.38
CA ASP A 81 -7.16 29.67 11.78
C ASP A 81 -8.37 28.96 12.38
N GLU A 82 -9.49 28.97 11.64
CA GLU A 82 -10.76 28.35 12.03
C GLU A 82 -11.11 27.18 11.10
N PRO A 83 -11.80 26.14 11.62
CA PRO A 83 -12.28 25.05 10.80
C PRO A 83 -13.38 25.52 9.86
N LEU A 84 -13.34 25.05 8.62
CA LEU A 84 -14.49 25.17 7.72
C LEU A 84 -15.73 24.49 8.34
N PRO A 85 -16.93 25.05 8.14
CA PRO A 85 -18.16 24.46 8.67
C PRO A 85 -18.43 23.10 8.02
N TYR A 86 -18.97 22.17 8.82
CA TYR A 86 -19.35 20.83 8.36
C TYR A 86 -20.64 20.37 9.03
N LYS A 87 -21.35 19.44 8.39
CA LYS A 87 -22.59 18.88 8.93
C LYS A 87 -22.29 17.78 9.94
N THR A 88 -22.97 17.79 11.07
CA THR A 88 -22.91 16.71 12.06
C THR A 88 -24.26 16.03 12.18
N TYR A 89 -24.31 14.72 12.03
CA TYR A 89 -25.51 13.90 12.19
C TYR A 89 -25.41 13.12 13.50
N GLY A 90 -26.45 13.10 14.33
CA GLY A 90 -26.42 12.33 15.58
C GLY A 90 -25.47 12.86 16.66
N GLY A 91 -25.07 14.13 16.59
CA GLY A 91 -23.98 14.71 17.38
C GLY A 91 -24.04 14.56 18.91
N LYS A 92 -25.20 14.23 19.49
CA LYS A 92 -25.36 13.93 20.92
C LYS A 92 -24.55 12.70 21.36
N PHE A 93 -24.35 11.73 20.47
CA PHE A 93 -23.69 10.45 20.78
C PHE A 93 -22.24 10.39 20.29
N ILE A 94 -21.77 11.44 19.63
CA ILE A 94 -20.42 11.52 19.09
C ILE A 94 -19.46 12.07 20.14
N GLU A 95 -18.38 11.33 20.37
CA GLU A 95 -17.32 11.67 21.32
C GLU A 95 -16.60 12.98 20.98
N THR A 96 -16.10 13.66 22.00
CA THR A 96 -15.38 14.94 21.84
C THR A 96 -14.14 14.80 20.96
N LEU A 97 -13.38 13.70 21.10
CA LEU A 97 -12.16 13.49 20.33
C LEU A 97 -12.44 13.36 18.81
N ALA A 98 -13.53 12.67 18.43
CA ALA A 98 -13.93 12.56 17.03
C ALA A 98 -14.26 13.94 16.43
N LYS A 99 -14.96 14.78 17.19
CA LYS A 99 -15.27 16.17 16.79
C LYS A 99 -14.00 17.02 16.66
N GLN A 100 -13.05 16.87 17.58
CA GLN A 100 -11.75 17.56 17.53
C GLN A 100 -10.93 17.15 16.30
N GLN A 101 -10.90 15.86 15.98
CA GLN A 101 -10.24 15.35 14.77
C GLN A 101 -10.89 15.92 13.50
N MET A 102 -12.22 15.96 13.44
CA MET A 102 -12.92 16.57 12.31
C MET A 102 -12.63 18.08 12.21
N ASN A 103 -12.65 18.81 13.34
CA ASN A 103 -12.27 20.23 13.37
C ASN A 103 -10.85 20.45 12.83
N LEU A 104 -9.88 19.62 13.24
CA LEU A 104 -8.51 19.71 12.73
C LEU A 104 -8.45 19.46 11.22
N ALA A 105 -9.13 18.42 10.73
CA ALA A 105 -9.19 18.09 9.32
C ALA A 105 -9.82 19.22 8.48
N MET A 106 -10.84 19.89 9.00
CA MET A 106 -11.48 21.03 8.35
C MET A 106 -10.65 22.32 8.37
N ARG A 107 -9.48 22.33 9.02
CA ARG A 107 -8.49 23.42 8.95
C ARG A 107 -7.41 23.18 7.90
N LEU A 108 -7.38 22.02 7.26
CA LEU A 108 -6.43 21.78 6.18
C LEU A 108 -6.78 22.68 4.98
N PRO A 109 -5.80 23.33 4.32
CA PRO A 109 -6.07 24.24 3.20
C PRO A 109 -6.65 23.54 1.97
N VAL A 110 -6.49 22.22 1.88
CA VAL A 110 -7.07 21.39 0.81
C VAL A 110 -8.51 20.97 1.09
N SER A 111 -9.03 21.17 2.32
CA SER A 111 -10.40 20.77 2.67
C SER A 111 -11.41 21.71 2.03
N ILE A 112 -12.45 21.16 1.40
CA ILE A 112 -13.52 21.95 0.75
C ILE A 112 -14.89 21.74 1.39
N ALA A 113 -15.15 20.56 1.96
CA ALA A 113 -16.38 20.24 2.67
C ALA A 113 -16.17 19.05 3.59
N GLY A 114 -17.07 18.90 4.57
CA GLY A 114 -17.04 17.76 5.47
C GLY A 114 -18.39 17.39 6.04
N ALA A 115 -18.46 16.18 6.57
CA ALA A 115 -19.56 15.72 7.40
C ALA A 115 -19.08 14.71 8.45
N LEU A 116 -19.80 14.65 9.56
CA LEU A 116 -19.55 13.70 10.64
C LEU A 116 -20.80 12.84 10.86
N MET A 117 -20.66 11.53 10.68
CA MET A 117 -21.76 10.56 10.73
C MET A 117 -22.13 10.18 12.17
N PRO A 118 -23.34 9.64 12.42
CA PRO A 118 -23.82 9.34 13.77
C PRO A 118 -23.01 8.30 14.54
N ASP A 119 -22.30 7.44 13.83
CA ASP A 119 -21.41 6.38 14.34
C ASP A 119 -19.97 6.87 14.54
N ALA A 120 -19.71 8.17 14.35
CA ALA A 120 -18.37 8.69 14.38
C ALA A 120 -17.71 8.57 15.76
N HIS A 121 -16.46 8.13 15.74
CA HIS A 121 -15.62 7.94 16.93
C HIS A 121 -14.16 8.20 16.58
N ALA A 122 -13.31 8.22 17.60
CA ALA A 122 -11.89 8.54 17.43
C ALA A 122 -11.21 7.58 16.44
N GLY A 123 -10.54 8.14 15.44
CA GLY A 123 -9.72 7.42 14.48
C GLY A 123 -8.24 7.83 14.55
N TYR A 124 -7.51 7.64 13.45
CA TYR A 124 -6.11 8.05 13.32
C TYR A 124 -5.99 9.20 12.32
N GLY A 125 -5.78 10.42 12.81
CA GLY A 125 -5.76 11.64 12.01
C GLY A 125 -7.18 12.18 11.74
N LEU A 126 -8.01 11.41 11.03
CA LEU A 126 -9.44 11.68 10.88
C LEU A 126 -10.27 10.75 11.78
N PRO A 127 -11.49 11.16 12.18
CA PRO A 127 -12.40 10.27 12.88
C PRO A 127 -12.93 9.18 11.94
N ILE A 128 -13.18 7.99 12.48
CA ILE A 128 -14.02 6.99 11.79
C ILE A 128 -15.43 7.57 11.70
N GLY A 129 -16.13 7.34 10.59
CA GLY A 129 -17.42 7.98 10.30
C GLY A 129 -17.29 9.45 9.86
N GLY A 130 -16.08 9.95 9.60
CA GLY A 130 -15.85 11.24 8.96
C GLY A 130 -15.93 11.15 7.44
N VAL A 131 -16.49 12.18 6.81
CA VAL A 131 -16.42 12.43 5.37
C VAL A 131 -15.66 13.74 5.17
N LEU A 132 -14.57 13.69 4.41
CA LEU A 132 -13.78 14.87 4.07
C LEU A 132 -13.63 14.95 2.54
N ALA A 133 -14.11 16.03 1.97
CA ALA A 133 -13.88 16.36 0.57
C ALA A 133 -12.66 17.28 0.48
N THR A 134 -11.74 16.94 -0.42
CA THR A 134 -10.49 17.67 -0.65
C THR A 134 -10.39 18.16 -2.09
N ASP A 135 -9.74 19.30 -2.29
CA ASP A 135 -9.36 19.80 -3.62
C ASP A 135 -8.01 19.25 -4.04
N ASN A 136 -7.99 18.53 -5.16
CA ASN A 136 -6.78 17.99 -5.82
C ASN A 136 -5.75 17.33 -4.88
N ALA A 137 -6.22 16.67 -3.81
CA ALA A 137 -5.37 16.06 -2.81
C ALA A 137 -5.97 14.74 -2.31
N VAL A 138 -5.11 13.76 -2.05
CA VAL A 138 -5.45 12.52 -1.37
C VAL A 138 -4.74 12.49 -0.04
N ILE A 139 -5.48 12.22 1.04
CA ILE A 139 -4.94 12.08 2.39
C ILE A 139 -5.05 10.59 2.76
N PRO A 140 -3.97 9.80 2.71
CA PRO A 140 -4.05 8.34 2.94
C PRO A 140 -4.67 7.99 4.29
N TYR A 141 -4.33 8.73 5.36
CA TYR A 141 -4.91 8.53 6.69
C TYR A 141 -6.39 8.90 6.79
N ALA A 142 -6.93 9.67 5.84
CA ALA A 142 -8.37 9.92 5.73
C ALA A 142 -9.14 8.75 5.08
N VAL A 143 -8.45 7.85 4.37
CA VAL A 143 -9.05 6.65 3.76
C VAL A 143 -9.14 5.51 4.78
N GLY A 144 -8.10 5.35 5.60
CA GLY A 144 -7.98 4.29 6.59
C GLY A 144 -6.90 3.28 6.24
N VAL A 145 -6.51 2.46 7.22
CA VAL A 145 -5.43 1.47 7.07
C VAL A 145 -5.92 0.22 6.33
N ASP A 146 -7.17 -0.20 6.58
CA ASP A 146 -7.83 -1.29 5.87
C ASP A 146 -8.57 -0.76 4.63
N ILE A 147 -7.81 -0.49 3.58
CA ILE A 147 -8.32 0.11 2.34
C ILE A 147 -9.25 -0.87 1.64
N GLY A 148 -10.51 -0.46 1.46
CA GLY A 148 -11.54 -1.28 0.81
C GLY A 148 -12.36 -2.13 1.77
N CYS A 149 -12.21 -1.94 3.09
CA CYS A 149 -13.12 -2.47 4.09
C CYS A 149 -14.57 -2.10 3.72
N ARG A 150 -15.43 -3.10 3.56
CA ARG A 150 -16.80 -2.92 3.07
C ARG A 150 -17.70 -4.09 3.42
N MET A 151 -18.99 -3.87 3.23
CA MET A 151 -20.00 -4.93 3.25
C MET A 151 -20.30 -5.40 1.83
N SER A 152 -20.58 -6.70 1.68
CA SER A 152 -21.13 -7.28 0.45
C SER A 152 -22.43 -8.01 0.80
N LEU A 153 -23.46 -7.80 0.00
CA LEU A 153 -24.77 -8.42 0.19
C LEU A 153 -25.12 -9.30 -1.01
N THR A 154 -25.45 -10.56 -0.74
CA THR A 154 -25.98 -11.51 -1.73
C THR A 154 -27.40 -11.89 -1.33
N VAL A 155 -28.32 -11.88 -2.31
CA VAL A 155 -29.73 -12.25 -2.10
C VAL A 155 -29.96 -13.65 -2.67
N PHE A 156 -30.56 -14.52 -1.86
CA PHE A 156 -30.91 -15.88 -2.26
C PHE A 156 -32.43 -16.00 -2.44
N ASP A 157 -32.86 -16.85 -3.38
CA ASP A 157 -34.26 -17.26 -3.52
C ASP A 157 -34.60 -18.32 -2.46
N ALA A 158 -34.57 -17.91 -1.19
CA ALA A 158 -34.86 -18.74 -0.05
C ALA A 158 -35.61 -17.95 1.03
N LYS A 159 -36.60 -18.59 1.64
CA LYS A 159 -37.35 -18.01 2.76
C LYS A 159 -36.56 -18.12 4.07
N ALA A 160 -36.90 -17.30 5.05
CA ALA A 160 -36.19 -17.24 6.33
C ALA A 160 -36.24 -18.57 7.13
N ASP A 161 -37.25 -19.41 6.92
CA ASP A 161 -37.37 -20.74 7.54
C ASP A 161 -36.35 -21.74 7.00
N TYR A 162 -35.89 -21.58 5.76
CA TYR A 162 -34.80 -22.37 5.18
C TYR A 162 -33.52 -22.21 6.02
N LEU A 163 -33.17 -20.97 6.37
CA LEU A 163 -31.99 -20.66 7.19
C LEU A 163 -32.07 -21.29 8.58
N LYS A 164 -33.27 -21.36 9.16
CA LYS A 164 -33.49 -22.00 10.47
C LYS A 164 -33.35 -23.52 10.38
N ARG A 165 -33.98 -24.13 9.37
CA ARG A 165 -33.97 -25.59 9.17
C ARG A 165 -32.57 -26.13 8.88
N TYR A 166 -31.77 -25.40 8.11
CA TYR A 166 -30.43 -25.83 7.69
C TYR A 166 -29.29 -25.04 8.36
N SER A 167 -29.56 -24.49 9.55
CA SER A 167 -28.60 -23.64 10.27
C SER A 167 -27.24 -24.30 10.50
N HIS A 168 -27.22 -25.60 10.83
CA HIS A 168 -25.99 -26.35 11.03
C HIS A 168 -25.19 -26.51 9.73
N GLN A 169 -25.84 -26.94 8.64
CA GLN A 169 -25.19 -27.13 7.34
C GLN A 169 -24.63 -25.83 6.78
N ILE A 170 -25.33 -24.71 6.97
CA ILE A 170 -24.87 -23.38 6.54
C ILE A 170 -23.64 -22.95 7.32
N LYS A 171 -23.59 -23.20 8.63
CA LYS A 171 -22.42 -22.90 9.47
C LYS A 171 -21.20 -23.71 9.04
N GLU A 172 -21.35 -25.02 8.83
CA GLU A 172 -20.26 -25.87 8.33
C GLU A 172 -19.78 -25.39 6.96
N ALA A 173 -20.69 -25.07 6.03
CA ALA A 173 -20.31 -24.52 4.73
C ALA A 173 -19.52 -23.20 4.84
N LEU A 174 -19.94 -22.27 5.72
CA LEU A 174 -19.19 -21.03 5.93
C LEU A 174 -17.78 -21.30 6.45
N LYS A 175 -17.63 -22.25 7.38
CA LYS A 175 -16.35 -22.64 7.95
C LYS A 175 -15.43 -23.32 6.91
N ASP A 176 -15.97 -24.25 6.13
CA ASP A 176 -15.17 -25.06 5.20
C ASP A 176 -14.79 -24.29 3.92
N TYR A 177 -15.62 -23.31 3.52
CA TYR A 177 -15.42 -22.56 2.28
C TYR A 177 -15.03 -21.08 2.49
N THR A 178 -14.77 -20.65 3.72
CA THR A 178 -14.28 -19.30 4.02
C THR A 178 -13.07 -19.34 4.94
N HIS A 179 -12.02 -18.59 4.58
CA HIS A 179 -10.81 -18.48 5.39
C HIS A 179 -10.98 -17.35 6.41
N PHE A 180 -11.15 -17.69 7.69
CA PHE A 180 -11.29 -16.71 8.78
C PHE A 180 -10.00 -16.55 9.59
N GLY A 181 -9.68 -15.32 9.99
CA GLY A 181 -8.49 -15.02 10.79
C GLY A 181 -7.17 -15.25 10.02
N MET A 182 -6.04 -15.09 10.73
CA MET A 182 -4.71 -15.27 10.14
C MET A 182 -4.38 -16.73 9.85
N GLU A 183 -4.95 -17.66 10.61
CA GLU A 183 -4.67 -19.10 10.54
C GLU A 183 -5.71 -19.87 9.71
N GLY A 184 -6.74 -19.19 9.20
CA GLY A 184 -7.73 -19.80 8.32
C GLY A 184 -8.87 -20.56 8.97
N GLY A 185 -9.13 -20.35 10.25
CA GLY A 185 -10.24 -20.96 10.95
C GLY A 185 -10.82 -20.06 12.05
N LEU A 186 -12.05 -20.37 12.46
CA LEU A 186 -12.64 -19.78 13.67
C LEU A 186 -12.00 -20.48 14.89
N THR A 187 -11.34 -19.71 15.76
CA THR A 187 -10.56 -20.22 16.90
C THR A 187 -11.40 -20.75 18.06
N PHE A 188 -12.73 -20.64 17.97
CA PHE A 188 -13.66 -21.11 18.98
C PHE A 188 -14.64 -22.13 18.39
N ALA A 189 -14.97 -23.14 19.19
CA ALA A 189 -16.09 -24.03 18.91
C ALA A 189 -17.40 -23.24 19.09
N GLN A 190 -18.33 -23.35 18.14
CA GLN A 190 -19.67 -22.77 18.22
C GLN A 190 -20.68 -23.74 18.84
#